data_AF-V9PBD7-F1
#
_entry.id   AF-V9PBD7-F1
#
_cell.length_a   1.000
_cell.length_b   1.000
_cell.length_c   1.000
_cell.angle_alpha   90.00
_cell.angle_beta   90.00
_cell.angle_gamma   90.00
#
_symmetry.space_group_name_H-M   'P 1'
#
loop_
_entity.id
_entity.type
_entity.pdbx_description
1 polymer ?
#
loop_
_entity_poly.entity_id
_entity_poly.type
_entity_poly.pdbx_seq_one_letter_code
_entity_poly.pdbx_strand_id
1 'polypeptide(L)'
;QNVIRRGSLLYLITHYCITSVRSAMKSTIYSMVLISALGKYSNSQSFDVGESLNSFGLSLLGETIKQTDSSLNVALSTYTVWALMTVISEGSRENTARQLKTTLGLPSDKNLLRNNFKNMTEIIRAKSDGVDLELNTAIFTNGDFDLKTGFKNISKQYYNVSVNPVNFRKPINAAEVINKYVARATGNRISTFIEPADVKYAQVFLASILYFKGRWNKPFNKNATNLDSFYDEKNNKIGEVEMMYQMGSFPYSRMENLNSNVVE
;
A
#
# COMPACT_ATOMS: atom_id res chain seq x y z
N GLN A 1 34.97 24.49 -14.92
CA GLN A 1 35.15 23.22 -14.17
C GLN A 1 33.77 22.75 -13.73
N ASN A 2 33.14 21.89 -14.54
CA ASN A 2 31.81 21.32 -14.31
C ASN A 2 31.94 19.80 -14.44
N VAL A 3 31.71 19.04 -13.36
CA VAL A 3 31.22 17.66 -13.45
C VAL A 3 30.36 17.37 -12.22
N ILE A 4 29.06 17.48 -12.42
CA ILE A 4 27.98 16.92 -11.60
C ILE A 4 28.13 15.39 -11.63
N ARG A 5 28.16 14.70 -10.48
CA ARG A 5 28.09 13.23 -10.44
C ARG A 5 26.88 12.72 -9.64
N ARG A 6 25.89 12.31 -10.45
CA ARG A 6 24.99 11.15 -10.37
C ARG A 6 24.07 10.99 -9.15
N GLY A 7 22.80 11.31 -9.40
CA GLY A 7 21.66 10.82 -8.65
C GLY A 7 21.57 9.30 -8.66
N SER A 8 21.26 8.74 -7.49
CA SER A 8 20.91 7.33 -7.33
C SER A 8 19.44 7.18 -7.68
N LEU A 9 19.13 6.34 -8.67
CA LEU A 9 17.75 5.97 -8.99
C LEU A 9 17.17 5.13 -7.85
N LEU A 10 16.06 5.61 -7.28
CA LEU A 10 15.25 4.89 -6.29
C LEU A 10 14.08 4.26 -7.04
N TYR A 11 13.99 2.93 -7.01
CA TYR A 11 12.86 2.20 -7.61
C TYR A 11 11.88 1.82 -6.51
N LEU A 12 10.61 2.21 -6.70
CA LEU A 12 9.48 1.85 -5.84
C LEU A 12 8.52 0.99 -6.66
N ILE A 13 8.31 -0.26 -6.22
CA ILE A 13 7.30 -1.15 -6.81
C ILE A 13 6.38 -1.62 -5.70
N THR A 14 5.08 -1.43 -5.91
CA THR A 14 4.00 -1.92 -5.06
C THR A 14 3.18 -2.92 -5.87
N HIS A 15 3.28 -4.21 -5.56
CA HIS A 15 2.38 -5.24 -6.10
C HIS A 15 1.24 -5.52 -5.13
N TYR A 16 0.01 -5.56 -5.66
CA TYR A 16 -1.19 -5.92 -4.93
C TYR A 16 -1.67 -7.30 -5.39
N CYS A 17 -1.99 -8.19 -4.44
CA CYS A 17 -2.65 -9.47 -4.74
C CYS A 17 -4.00 -9.52 -4.02
N ILE A 18 -5.06 -9.11 -4.72
CA ILE A 18 -6.44 -9.33 -4.29
C ILE A 18 -6.88 -10.68 -4.86
N THR A 19 -7.05 -11.67 -3.97
CA THR A 19 -7.30 -13.07 -4.37
C THR A 19 -8.77 -13.44 -4.57
N SER A 20 -9.71 -12.52 -4.37
CA SER A 20 -11.16 -12.82 -4.45
C SER A 20 -11.89 -12.26 -5.66
N VAL A 21 -11.19 -11.76 -6.69
CA VAL A 21 -11.82 -11.20 -7.89
C VAL A 21 -11.09 -11.69 -9.13
N ARG A 22 -11.09 -13.01 -9.32
CA ARG A 22 -10.37 -13.69 -10.41
C ARG A 22 -11.33 -14.34 -11.41
N SER A 23 -12.35 -13.62 -11.83
CA SER A 23 -12.99 -13.83 -13.14
C SER A 23 -13.76 -12.58 -13.56
N ALA A 24 -13.43 -12.07 -14.75
CA ALA A 24 -14.23 -11.13 -15.55
C ALA A 24 -14.48 -9.70 -15.03
N MET A 25 -13.46 -8.87 -14.79
CA MET A 25 -13.71 -7.41 -14.73
C MET A 25 -12.68 -6.61 -15.53
N LYS A 26 -13.07 -6.24 -16.75
CA LYS A 26 -12.32 -5.37 -17.68
C LYS A 26 -12.82 -3.91 -17.69
N SER A 27 -13.67 -3.50 -16.75
CA SER A 27 -14.06 -2.09 -16.58
C SER A 27 -14.87 -1.95 -15.30
N THR A 28 -14.22 -1.66 -14.18
CA THR A 28 -14.90 -1.04 -13.03
C THR A 28 -13.90 -0.40 -12.07
N ILE A 29 -14.12 0.86 -11.76
CA ILE A 29 -13.40 1.57 -10.70
C ILE A 29 -13.90 1.03 -9.34
N TYR A 30 -13.18 0.09 -8.75
CA TYR A 30 -13.31 -0.25 -7.34
C TYR A 30 -12.23 0.47 -6.54
N SER A 31 -12.52 1.66 -6.04
CA SER A 31 -11.69 2.27 -5.00
C SER A 31 -12.01 1.63 -3.65
N MET A 32 -11.34 0.52 -3.32
CA MET A 32 -11.37 0.01 -1.94
C MET A 32 -10.40 0.86 -1.10
N VAL A 33 -10.85 2.02 -0.64
CA VAL A 33 -10.13 2.76 0.39
C VAL A 33 -10.52 2.15 1.73
N LEU A 34 -9.57 1.48 2.37
CA LEU A 34 -9.71 0.93 3.71
C LEU A 34 -9.77 2.12 4.72
N ILE A 35 -10.92 2.81 4.79
CA ILE A 35 -11.08 4.06 5.57
C ILE A 35 -11.68 3.83 6.96
N SER A 36 -12.48 2.80 7.21
CA SER A 36 -13.24 2.75 8.47
C SER A 36 -12.49 2.05 9.61
N ALA A 37 -11.67 2.81 10.35
CA ALA A 37 -11.50 2.59 11.81
C ALA A 37 -10.59 3.59 12.54
N LEU A 38 -9.83 4.46 11.87
CA LEU A 38 -8.82 5.27 12.59
C LEU A 38 -9.34 6.62 13.12
N GLY A 39 -10.51 7.08 12.69
CA GLY A 39 -11.05 8.42 13.04
C GLY A 39 -11.59 8.59 14.47
N LYS A 40 -11.37 7.65 15.40
CA LYS A 40 -11.92 7.72 16.77
C LYS A 40 -10.88 7.76 17.89
N TYR A 41 -9.61 8.03 17.59
CA TYR A 41 -8.57 8.18 18.61
C TYR A 41 -8.02 9.61 18.65
N SER A 42 -8.87 10.58 19.01
CA SER A 42 -8.42 11.94 19.32
C SER A 42 -8.44 12.17 20.83
N ASN A 43 -7.26 12.46 21.37
CA ASN A 43 -7.14 13.24 22.61
C ASN A 43 -6.33 14.49 22.25
N SER A 44 -6.87 15.65 22.62
CA SER A 44 -6.47 17.04 22.33
C SER A 44 -4.98 17.32 21.98
N GLN A 45 -4.75 18.12 20.94
CA GLN A 45 -3.47 18.73 20.49
C GLN A 45 -2.35 17.82 19.96
N SER A 46 -2.60 16.53 19.74
CA SER A 46 -1.63 15.60 19.14
C SER A 46 -1.69 15.56 17.61
N PHE A 47 -0.54 15.39 16.95
CA PHE A 47 -0.45 15.00 15.55
C PHE A 47 -1.33 13.75 15.28
N ASP A 48 -2.31 13.88 14.40
CA ASP A 48 -3.16 12.77 13.96
C ASP A 48 -2.59 12.16 12.67
N VAL A 49 -2.05 10.94 12.82
CA VAL A 49 -1.54 10.17 11.67
C VAL A 49 -2.67 9.83 10.69
N GLY A 50 -3.88 9.57 11.20
CA GLY A 50 -5.04 9.22 10.39
C GLY A 50 -5.45 10.36 9.45
N GLU A 51 -5.49 11.60 9.95
CA GLU A 51 -5.78 12.77 9.11
C GLU A 51 -4.72 12.96 8.01
N SER A 52 -3.44 12.86 8.38
CA SER A 52 -2.32 13.02 7.44
C SER A 52 -2.32 11.92 6.37
N LEU A 53 -2.59 10.68 6.77
CA LEU A 53 -2.72 9.54 5.88
C LEU A 53 -3.93 9.68 4.95
N ASN A 54 -5.06 10.16 5.46
CA ASN A 54 -6.27 10.36 4.66
C ASN A 54 -6.05 11.44 3.59
N SER A 55 -5.47 12.58 3.98
CA SER A 55 -5.14 13.67 3.05
C SER A 55 -4.19 13.18 1.95
N PHE A 56 -3.07 12.57 2.33
CA PHE A 56 -2.12 11.98 1.38
C PHE A 56 -2.77 10.92 0.50
N GLY A 57 -3.58 10.03 1.09
CA GLY A 57 -4.20 8.91 0.42
C GLY A 57 -5.20 9.33 -0.65
N LEU A 58 -6.04 10.33 -0.37
CA LEU A 58 -6.96 10.90 -1.35
C LEU A 58 -6.21 11.60 -2.50
N SER A 59 -5.15 12.35 -2.19
CA SER A 59 -4.30 12.95 -3.23
C SER A 59 -3.61 11.90 -4.10
N LEU A 60 -3.02 10.87 -3.49
CA LEU A 60 -2.35 9.79 -4.21
C LEU A 60 -3.32 9.01 -5.10
N LEU A 61 -4.51 8.68 -4.60
CA LEU A 61 -5.53 8.00 -5.38
C LEU A 61 -5.97 8.86 -6.57
N GLY A 62 -6.22 10.15 -6.35
CA GLY A 62 -6.59 11.09 -7.40
C GLY A 62 -5.53 11.19 -8.51
N GLU A 63 -4.26 11.31 -8.15
CA GLU A 63 -3.16 11.33 -9.12
C GLU A 63 -2.98 9.98 -9.83
N THR A 64 -3.17 8.86 -9.13
CA THR A 64 -3.10 7.52 -9.72
C THR A 64 -4.19 7.34 -10.79
N ILE A 65 -5.43 7.73 -10.49
CA ILE A 65 -6.55 7.64 -11.43
C ILE A 65 -6.29 8.50 -12.68
N LYS A 66 -5.75 9.72 -12.53
CA LYS A 66 -5.41 10.58 -13.68
C LYS A 66 -4.34 9.99 -14.60
N GLN A 67 -3.42 9.20 -14.06
CA GLN A 67 -2.33 8.58 -14.82
C GLN A 67 -2.66 7.17 -15.32
N THR A 68 -3.75 6.58 -14.84
CA THR A 68 -4.16 5.23 -15.22
C THR A 68 -5.19 5.31 -16.35
N ASP A 69 -5.06 4.42 -17.34
CA ASP A 69 -6.07 4.28 -18.38
C ASP A 69 -7.44 3.95 -17.76
N SER A 70 -8.50 4.63 -18.21
CA SER A 70 -9.84 4.48 -17.64
C SER A 70 -10.43 3.08 -17.80
N SER A 71 -9.86 2.23 -18.66
CA SER A 71 -10.23 0.83 -18.83
C SER A 71 -9.62 -0.12 -17.79
N LEU A 72 -8.69 0.35 -16.94
CA LEU A 72 -8.01 -0.47 -15.96
C LEU A 72 -8.61 -0.33 -14.56
N ASN A 73 -8.60 -1.43 -13.81
CA ASN A 73 -8.97 -1.41 -12.39
C ASN A 73 -7.81 -0.82 -11.57
N VAL A 74 -8.13 0.01 -10.58
CA VAL A 74 -7.14 0.60 -9.67
C VAL A 74 -7.34 0.00 -8.27
N ALA A 75 -6.30 -0.60 -7.73
CA ALA A 75 -6.24 -1.01 -6.33
C ALA A 75 -4.92 -0.52 -5.72
N LEU A 76 -5.01 0.13 -4.55
CA LEU A 76 -3.87 0.78 -3.92
C LEU A 76 -4.05 0.79 -2.40
N SER A 77 -2.99 0.44 -1.67
CA SER A 77 -2.90 0.75 -0.24
C SER A 77 -2.07 2.01 -0.04
N THR A 78 -2.78 3.11 0.15
CA THR A 78 -2.21 4.42 0.44
C THR A 78 -1.36 4.38 1.70
N TYR A 79 -1.75 3.60 2.71
CA TYR A 79 -0.97 3.37 3.92
C TYR A 79 0.41 2.79 3.64
N THR A 80 0.53 1.74 2.82
CA THR A 80 1.83 1.12 2.53
C THR A 80 2.80 2.05 1.78
N VAL A 81 2.28 2.93 0.93
CA VAL A 81 3.08 3.94 0.24
C VAL A 81 3.50 5.05 1.22
N TRP A 82 2.54 5.56 2.00
CA TRP A 82 2.78 6.59 3.01
C TRP A 82 3.81 6.12 4.05
N ALA A 83 3.68 4.88 4.53
CA ALA A 83 4.57 4.27 5.50
C ALA A 83 6.01 4.20 5.00
N LEU A 84 6.19 3.69 3.78
CA LEU A 84 7.52 3.59 3.18
C LEU A 84 8.13 4.97 2.92
N MET A 85 7.35 5.93 2.46
CA MET A 85 7.81 7.32 2.27
C MET A 85 8.17 8.01 3.59
N THR A 86 7.45 7.69 4.67
CA THR A 86 7.78 8.15 6.02
C THR A 86 9.12 7.61 6.48
N VAL A 87 9.43 6.33 6.23
CA VAL A 87 10.76 5.75 6.49
C VAL A 87 11.86 6.48 5.72
N ILE A 88 11.63 6.78 4.43
CA ILE A 88 12.60 7.53 3.62
C ILE A 88 12.85 8.93 4.19
N SER A 89 11.81 9.58 4.73
CA SER A 89 11.93 10.91 5.33
C SER A 89 12.93 10.96 6.49
N GLU A 90 13.10 9.86 7.24
CA GLU A 90 14.08 9.76 8.35
C GLU A 90 15.54 9.81 7.88
N GLY A 91 15.79 9.33 6.65
CA GLY A 91 17.12 9.36 6.02
C GLY A 91 17.36 10.61 5.16
N SER A 92 16.32 11.40 4.91
CA SER A 92 16.35 12.55 4.01
C SER A 92 16.88 13.82 4.71
N ARG A 93 17.38 14.78 3.91
CA ARG A 93 17.86 16.08 4.40
C ARG A 93 17.36 17.23 3.54
N GLU A 94 17.42 18.44 4.10
CA GLU A 94 17.18 19.70 3.39
C GLU A 94 15.89 19.68 2.54
N ASN A 95 16.00 19.93 1.23
CA ASN A 95 14.86 20.03 0.33
C ASN A 95 14.08 18.72 0.23
N THR A 96 14.78 17.57 0.17
CA THR A 96 14.12 16.25 0.11
C THR A 96 13.33 15.98 1.39
N ALA A 97 13.92 16.27 2.55
CA ALA A 97 13.20 16.12 3.83
C ALA A 97 11.99 17.06 3.91
N ARG A 98 12.12 18.31 3.44
CA ARG A 98 11.03 19.28 3.44
C ARG A 98 9.87 18.83 2.55
N GLN A 99 10.17 18.40 1.32
CA GLN A 99 9.16 17.92 0.38
C GLN A 99 8.41 16.71 0.94
N LEU A 100 9.13 15.69 1.42
CA LEU A 100 8.50 14.51 2.01
C LEU A 100 7.63 14.87 3.22
N LYS A 101 8.14 15.72 4.11
CA LYS A 101 7.39 16.17 5.29
C LYS A 101 6.10 16.88 4.90
N THR A 102 6.15 17.82 3.95
CA THR A 102 4.97 18.55 3.48
C THR A 102 3.98 17.62 2.78
N THR A 103 4.43 16.80 1.83
CA THR A 103 3.56 15.91 1.05
C THR A 103 2.87 14.86 1.90
N LEU A 104 3.55 14.33 2.92
CA LEU A 104 3.04 13.27 3.78
C LEU A 104 2.31 13.79 5.03
N GLY A 105 2.30 15.11 5.25
CA GLY A 105 1.71 15.73 6.44
C GLY A 105 2.46 15.43 7.75
N LEU A 106 3.78 15.19 7.72
CA LEU A 106 4.52 14.75 8.92
C LEU A 106 4.79 15.91 9.90
N PRO A 107 4.79 15.66 11.22
CA PRO A 107 5.03 16.68 12.23
C PRO A 107 6.52 17.06 12.26
N SER A 108 6.84 18.21 12.84
CA SER A 108 8.24 18.61 13.09
C SER A 108 8.92 17.74 14.13
N ASP A 109 8.16 17.28 15.13
CA ASP A 109 8.67 16.43 16.20
C ASP A 109 8.81 14.98 15.72
N LYS A 110 10.05 14.53 15.62
CA LYS A 110 10.37 13.16 15.19
C LYS A 110 9.95 12.10 16.20
N ASN A 111 10.01 12.39 17.50
CA ASN A 111 9.60 11.42 18.51
C ASN A 111 8.09 11.25 18.51
N LEU A 112 7.36 12.36 18.33
CA LEU A 112 5.91 12.32 18.14
C LEU A 112 5.55 11.50 16.89
N LEU A 113 6.21 11.72 15.75
CA LEU A 113 6.01 10.94 14.54
C LEU A 113 6.26 9.43 14.79
N ARG A 114 7.42 9.10 15.33
CA ARG A 114 7.85 7.71 15.56
C ARG A 114 6.92 6.94 16.48
N ASN A 115 6.50 7.55 17.59
CA ASN A 115 5.61 6.92 18.56
C ASN A 115 4.21 6.71 17.97
N ASN A 116 3.64 7.73 17.31
CA ASN A 116 2.32 7.58 16.69
C ASN A 116 2.33 6.58 15.53
N PHE A 117 3.39 6.59 14.70
CA PHE A 117 3.55 5.61 13.62
C PHE A 117 3.58 4.19 14.17
N LYS A 118 4.39 3.94 15.22
CA LYS A 118 4.52 2.64 15.85
C LYS A 118 3.17 2.17 16.42
N ASN A 119 2.50 3.02 17.20
CA ASN A 119 1.19 2.72 17.78
C ASN A 119 0.16 2.37 16.69
N MET A 120 0.08 3.17 15.63
CA MET A 120 -0.86 2.92 14.53
C MET A 120 -0.54 1.60 13.80
N THR A 121 0.74 1.31 13.57
CA THR A 121 1.16 0.06 12.93
C THR A 121 0.81 -1.15 13.80
N GLU A 122 0.95 -1.05 15.12
CA GLU A 122 0.55 -2.10 16.06
C GLU A 122 -0.96 -2.34 16.03
N ILE A 123 -1.78 -1.27 15.95
CA ILE A 123 -3.24 -1.38 15.78
C ILE A 123 -3.60 -2.05 14.45
N ILE A 124 -3.00 -1.61 13.34
CA ILE A 124 -3.26 -2.18 12.01
C ILE A 124 -2.89 -3.66 11.95
N ARG A 125 -1.79 -4.05 12.61
CA ARG A 125 -1.31 -5.44 12.63
C ARG A 125 -1.97 -6.29 13.72
N ALA A 126 -2.81 -5.71 14.56
CA ALA A 126 -3.52 -6.46 15.59
C ALA A 126 -4.35 -7.55 14.91
N LYS A 127 -4.18 -8.80 15.35
CA LYS A 127 -4.94 -9.91 14.82
C LYS A 127 -6.41 -9.69 15.13
N SER A 128 -7.24 -9.76 14.10
CA SER A 128 -8.69 -9.80 14.23
C SER A 128 -9.21 -11.10 13.65
N ASP A 129 -10.22 -11.67 14.31
CA ASP A 129 -10.81 -12.92 13.86
C ASP A 129 -11.39 -12.78 12.45
N GLY A 130 -11.00 -13.68 11.57
CA GLY A 130 -11.45 -13.67 10.18
C GLY A 130 -10.68 -12.73 9.25
N VAL A 131 -9.61 -12.06 9.70
CA VAL A 131 -8.75 -11.25 8.84
C VAL A 131 -7.35 -11.85 8.74
N ASP A 132 -6.96 -12.24 7.53
CA ASP A 132 -5.57 -12.52 7.18
C ASP A 132 -4.94 -11.24 6.62
N LEU A 133 -4.05 -10.61 7.39
CA LEU A 133 -3.31 -9.41 6.99
C LEU A 133 -1.81 -9.65 7.16
N GLU A 134 -1.06 -9.51 6.06
CA GLU A 134 0.40 -9.45 6.10
C GLU A 134 0.86 -8.08 5.61
N LEU A 135 1.61 -7.39 6.45
CA LEU A 135 2.11 -6.05 6.18
C LEU A 135 3.59 -6.01 6.50
N ASN A 136 4.41 -5.79 5.46
CA ASN A 136 5.86 -5.77 5.59
C ASN A 136 6.48 -4.66 4.74
N THR A 137 7.53 -4.04 5.28
CA THR A 137 8.35 -3.07 4.56
C THR A 137 9.79 -3.53 4.59
N ALA A 138 10.44 -3.55 3.42
CA ALA A 138 11.81 -3.98 3.29
C ALA A 138 12.62 -3.03 2.41
N ILE A 139 13.87 -2.83 2.78
CA ILE A 139 14.87 -2.10 2.01
C ILE A 139 15.92 -3.12 1.58
N PHE A 140 16.16 -3.21 0.28
CA PHE A 140 17.21 -4.02 -0.28
C PHE A 140 18.32 -3.11 -0.79
N THR A 141 19.54 -3.29 -0.29
CA THR A 141 20.68 -2.48 -0.72
C THR A 141 21.64 -3.31 -1.53
N ASN A 142 22.30 -2.68 -2.50
CA ASN A 142 23.41 -3.30 -3.18
C ASN A 142 24.49 -3.65 -2.13
N GLY A 143 25.10 -4.84 -2.21
CA GLY A 143 26.02 -5.32 -1.16
C GLY A 143 27.15 -4.34 -0.78
N ASP A 144 27.59 -3.52 -1.72
CA ASP A 144 28.65 -2.51 -1.53
C ASP A 144 28.11 -1.17 -0.98
N PHE A 145 26.80 -1.04 -0.79
CA PHE A 145 26.09 0.16 -0.32
C PHE A 145 25.52 -0.08 1.08
N ASP A 146 26.24 0.39 2.11
CA ASP A 146 25.79 0.28 3.49
C ASP A 146 25.01 1.52 3.94
N LEU A 147 23.88 1.27 4.62
CA LEU A 147 23.10 2.32 5.25
C LEU A 147 23.73 2.72 6.58
N LYS A 148 23.65 4.01 6.92
CA LYS A 148 24.10 4.52 8.22
C LYS A 148 23.42 3.75 9.36
N THR A 149 24.20 3.33 10.35
CA THR A 149 23.71 2.55 11.51
C THR A 149 22.54 3.23 12.23
N GLY A 150 22.58 4.56 12.39
CA GLY A 150 21.47 5.32 12.98
C GLY A 150 20.16 5.16 12.21
N PHE A 151 20.20 5.19 10.88
CA PHE A 151 19.02 4.97 10.04
C PHE A 151 18.51 3.53 10.16
N LYS A 152 19.40 2.53 10.09
CA LYS A 152 19.03 1.11 10.27
C LYS A 152 18.32 0.89 11.62
N ASN A 153 18.85 1.49 12.69
CA ASN A 153 18.27 1.36 14.03
C ASN A 153 16.89 2.02 14.13
N ILE A 154 16.72 3.25 13.63
CA ILE A 154 15.44 3.97 13.65
C ILE A 154 14.39 3.20 12.82
N SER A 155 14.73 2.82 11.60
CA SER A 155 13.83 2.10 10.67
C SER A 155 13.38 0.76 11.24
N LYS A 156 14.27 0.02 11.91
CA LYS A 156 13.92 -1.24 12.59
C LYS A 156 13.04 -1.01 13.82
N GLN A 157 13.43 -0.08 14.70
CA GLN A 157 12.81 0.13 16.01
C GLN A 157 11.38 0.69 15.92
N TYR A 158 11.16 1.66 15.04
CA TYR A 158 9.89 2.41 15.00
C TYR A 158 8.99 2.03 13.81
N TYR A 159 9.58 1.53 12.73
CA TYR A 159 8.86 1.26 11.48
C TYR A 159 8.84 -0.22 11.09
N ASN A 160 9.47 -1.10 11.89
CA ASN A 160 9.59 -2.53 11.63
C ASN A 160 10.14 -2.86 10.22
N VAL A 161 11.08 -2.05 9.73
CA VAL A 161 11.67 -2.21 8.40
C VAL A 161 12.82 -3.21 8.46
N SER A 162 12.81 -4.16 7.54
CA SER A 162 13.95 -5.06 7.33
C SER A 162 14.91 -4.49 6.29
N VAL A 163 16.21 -4.52 6.58
CA VAL A 163 17.26 -4.11 5.64
C VAL A 163 18.03 -5.35 5.22
N ASN A 164 18.08 -5.63 3.92
CA ASN A 164 18.64 -6.85 3.36
C ASN A 164 19.66 -6.53 2.25
N PRO A 165 20.91 -7.02 2.34
CA PRO A 165 21.87 -6.87 1.26
C PRO A 165 21.52 -7.80 0.09
N VAL A 166 21.60 -7.27 -1.13
CA VAL A 166 21.36 -7.98 -2.40
C VAL A 166 22.42 -7.55 -3.42
N ASN A 167 22.82 -8.43 -4.34
CA ASN A 167 23.73 -8.05 -5.41
C ASN A 167 22.96 -7.69 -6.69
N PHE A 168 22.66 -6.41 -6.88
CA PHE A 168 21.92 -5.93 -8.06
C PHE A 168 22.75 -6.00 -9.36
N ARG A 169 24.06 -6.28 -9.31
CA ARG A 169 24.85 -6.60 -10.52
C ARG A 169 24.47 -7.96 -11.12
N LYS A 170 23.80 -8.83 -10.34
CA LYS A 170 23.22 -10.10 -10.80
C LYS A 170 21.68 -10.00 -10.75
N PRO A 171 21.03 -9.30 -11.69
CA PRO A 171 19.60 -8.95 -11.60
C PRO A 171 18.66 -10.16 -11.49
N ILE A 172 18.99 -11.28 -12.15
CA ILE A 172 18.20 -12.52 -12.06
C ILE A 172 18.20 -13.05 -10.61
N ASN A 173 19.39 -13.23 -10.03
CA ASN A 173 19.52 -13.67 -8.65
C ASN A 173 18.93 -12.66 -7.65
N ALA A 174 19.07 -11.36 -7.92
CA ALA A 174 18.51 -10.31 -7.08
C ALA A 174 16.98 -10.37 -7.03
N ALA A 175 16.33 -10.50 -8.20
CA ALA A 175 14.89 -10.69 -8.28
C ALA A 175 14.44 -11.98 -7.58
N GLU A 176 15.17 -13.09 -7.75
CA GLU A 176 14.88 -14.35 -7.06
C GLU A 176 14.94 -14.21 -5.52
N VAL A 177 15.97 -13.54 -4.99
CA VAL A 177 16.11 -13.30 -3.54
C VAL A 177 14.96 -12.44 -3.01
N ILE A 178 14.59 -11.37 -3.72
CA ILE A 178 13.50 -10.48 -3.33
C ILE A 178 12.16 -11.22 -3.41
N ASN A 179 11.89 -11.96 -4.49
CA ASN A 179 10.67 -12.75 -4.63
C ASN A 179 10.56 -13.82 -3.55
N LYS A 180 11.65 -14.52 -3.20
CA LYS A 180 11.67 -15.48 -2.07
C LYS A 180 11.46 -14.81 -0.71
N TYR A 181 11.92 -13.57 -0.52
CA TYR A 181 11.64 -12.80 0.67
C TYR A 181 10.15 -12.46 0.76
N VAL A 182 9.57 -11.93 -0.33
CA VAL A 182 8.15 -11.53 -0.40
C VAL A 182 7.22 -12.74 -0.25
N ALA A 183 7.54 -13.86 -0.90
CA ALA A 183 6.79 -15.10 -0.76
C ALA A 183 6.75 -15.55 0.71
N ARG A 184 7.89 -15.61 1.40
CA ARG A 184 7.92 -15.95 2.84
C ARG A 184 7.15 -14.95 3.68
N ALA A 185 7.33 -13.65 3.44
CA ALA A 185 6.66 -12.58 4.18
C ALA A 185 5.13 -12.56 3.99
N THR A 186 4.61 -13.24 2.98
CA THR A 186 3.17 -13.29 2.65
C THR A 186 2.56 -14.68 2.85
N GLY A 187 3.32 -15.65 3.38
CA GLY A 187 2.86 -17.04 3.49
C GLY A 187 2.66 -17.72 2.12
N ASN A 188 3.53 -17.42 1.16
CA ASN A 188 3.55 -17.86 -0.24
C ASN A 188 2.36 -17.38 -1.10
N ARG A 189 1.65 -16.34 -0.66
CA ARG A 189 0.50 -15.79 -1.38
C ARG A 189 0.91 -14.84 -2.51
N ILE A 190 2.09 -14.23 -2.42
CA ILE A 190 2.71 -13.44 -3.48
C ILE A 190 4.03 -14.12 -3.86
N SER A 191 4.02 -14.89 -4.95
CA SER A 191 5.18 -15.67 -5.41
C SER A 191 6.12 -14.88 -6.32
N THR A 192 5.57 -13.96 -7.12
CA THR A 192 6.31 -13.11 -8.06
C THR A 192 5.95 -11.67 -7.77
N PHE A 193 6.92 -10.91 -7.27
CA PHE A 193 6.78 -9.51 -6.87
C PHE A 193 7.55 -8.56 -7.81
N ILE A 194 8.68 -9.00 -8.35
CA ILE A 194 9.47 -8.27 -9.32
C ILE A 194 10.07 -9.20 -10.38
N GLU A 195 10.43 -8.60 -11.50
CA GLU A 195 11.23 -9.19 -12.56
C GLU A 195 12.69 -8.72 -12.48
N PRO A 196 13.65 -9.43 -13.10
CA PRO A 196 15.05 -9.00 -13.14
C PRO A 196 15.26 -7.59 -13.70
N ALA A 197 14.37 -7.15 -14.61
CA ALA A 197 14.44 -5.81 -15.21
C ALA A 197 14.24 -4.68 -14.18
N ASP A 198 13.40 -4.91 -13.17
CA ASP A 198 13.00 -3.91 -12.17
C ASP A 198 14.15 -3.43 -11.27
N VAL A 199 15.15 -4.29 -11.10
CA VAL A 199 16.30 -4.03 -10.23
C VAL A 199 17.60 -3.86 -11.00
N LYS A 200 17.52 -3.84 -12.34
CA LYS A 200 18.68 -3.66 -13.20
C LYS A 200 19.27 -2.27 -12.92
N TYR A 201 20.52 -2.26 -12.45
CA TYR A 201 21.28 -1.05 -12.04
C TYR A 201 20.82 -0.37 -10.73
N ALA A 202 19.91 -0.97 -9.95
CA ALA A 202 19.51 -0.42 -8.67
C ALA A 202 20.70 -0.38 -7.68
N GLN A 203 20.75 0.67 -6.85
CA GLN A 203 21.60 0.68 -5.63
C GLN A 203 20.79 0.40 -4.37
N VAL A 204 19.53 0.82 -4.38
CA VAL A 204 18.55 0.60 -3.32
C VAL A 204 17.23 0.26 -3.98
N PHE A 205 16.56 -0.77 -3.49
CA PHE A 205 15.21 -1.14 -3.87
C PHE A 205 14.32 -1.15 -2.62
N LEU A 206 13.18 -0.51 -2.71
CA LEU A 206 12.24 -0.39 -1.59
C LEU A 206 11.00 -1.21 -1.89
N ALA A 207 10.64 -2.12 -1.00
CA ALA A 207 9.48 -2.97 -1.13
C ALA A 207 8.46 -2.63 -0.04
N SER A 208 7.24 -2.30 -0.47
CA SER A 208 6.06 -2.28 0.39
C SER A 208 5.18 -3.46 0.03
N ILE A 209 4.95 -4.34 0.99
CA ILE A 209 4.35 -5.66 0.79
C ILE A 209 3.09 -5.73 1.62
N LEU A 210 1.95 -5.92 0.94
CA LEU A 210 0.64 -6.06 1.57
C LEU A 210 -0.07 -7.29 0.98
N TYR A 211 -0.52 -8.17 1.86
CA TYR A 211 -1.56 -9.14 1.56
C TYR A 211 -2.73 -8.93 2.51
N PHE A 212 -3.94 -8.88 1.97
CA PHE A 212 -5.16 -8.75 2.76
C PHE A 212 -6.22 -9.73 2.27
N LYS A 213 -6.85 -10.44 3.22
CA LYS A 213 -8.02 -11.26 3.00
C LYS A 213 -8.90 -11.23 4.26
N GLY A 214 -9.98 -10.46 4.20
CA GLY A 214 -11.02 -10.44 5.23
C GLY A 214 -12.13 -11.44 4.92
N ARG A 215 -12.71 -12.01 5.98
CA ARG A 215 -14.02 -12.67 5.93
C ARG A 215 -15.10 -11.63 6.21
N TRP A 216 -16.17 -11.69 5.43
CA TRP A 216 -17.38 -10.94 5.75
C TRP A 216 -17.91 -11.35 7.12
N ASN A 217 -18.30 -10.37 7.94
CA ASN A 217 -18.98 -10.64 9.21
C ASN A 217 -20.34 -11.33 8.97
N LYS A 218 -21.05 -10.92 7.91
CA LYS A 218 -22.24 -11.59 7.38
C LYS A 218 -21.91 -12.16 5.99
N PRO A 219 -21.51 -13.45 5.89
CA PRO A 219 -21.07 -14.02 4.63
C PRO A 219 -22.22 -14.28 3.66
N PHE A 220 -21.94 -14.11 2.37
CA PHE A 220 -22.85 -14.46 1.29
C PHE A 220 -23.08 -15.98 1.23
N ASN A 221 -24.31 -16.39 0.91
CA ASN A 221 -24.61 -17.78 0.58
C ASN A 221 -24.08 -18.10 -0.82
N LYS A 222 -23.15 -19.05 -0.93
CA LYS A 222 -22.56 -19.46 -2.21
C LYS A 222 -23.60 -19.92 -3.25
N ASN A 223 -24.70 -20.53 -2.80
CA ASN A 223 -25.76 -20.99 -3.69
C ASN A 223 -26.62 -19.84 -4.26
N ALA A 224 -26.49 -18.63 -3.70
CA ALA A 224 -27.13 -17.43 -4.21
C ALA A 224 -26.24 -16.67 -5.20
N THR A 225 -24.98 -17.09 -5.40
CA THR A 225 -24.09 -16.51 -6.40
C THR A 225 -24.47 -17.03 -7.78
N ASN A 226 -24.75 -16.13 -8.73
CA ASN A 226 -25.14 -16.48 -10.09
C ASN A 226 -24.36 -15.64 -11.11
N LEU A 227 -24.25 -16.13 -12.35
CA LEU A 227 -23.71 -15.33 -13.44
C LEU A 227 -24.65 -14.15 -13.73
N ASP A 228 -24.10 -12.94 -13.78
CA ASP A 228 -24.88 -11.73 -14.10
C ASP A 228 -24.08 -10.74 -14.95
N SER A 229 -24.78 -9.88 -15.68
CA SER A 229 -24.19 -8.88 -16.54
C SER A 229 -23.55 -7.75 -15.73
N PHE A 230 -22.34 -7.34 -16.10
CA PHE A 230 -21.65 -6.19 -15.55
C PHE A 230 -21.57 -5.06 -16.58
N TYR A 231 -21.68 -3.80 -16.14
CA TYR A 231 -21.80 -2.62 -17.00
C TYR A 231 -20.74 -1.56 -16.69
N ASP A 232 -20.30 -0.83 -17.71
CA ASP A 232 -19.42 0.34 -17.57
C ASP A 232 -20.19 1.60 -17.14
N GLU A 233 -19.49 2.73 -17.02
CA GLU A 233 -20.05 4.04 -16.65
C GLU A 233 -21.03 4.61 -17.70
N LYS A 234 -21.04 4.06 -18.92
CA LYS A 234 -21.94 4.42 -20.02
C LYS A 234 -23.06 3.39 -20.19
N ASN A 235 -23.21 2.47 -19.23
CA ASN A 235 -24.21 1.42 -19.22
C ASN A 235 -24.06 0.40 -20.36
N ASN A 236 -22.87 0.22 -20.92
CA ASN A 236 -22.58 -0.85 -21.86
C ASN A 236 -22.25 -2.13 -21.10
N LYS A 237 -22.78 -3.27 -21.53
CA LYS A 237 -22.41 -4.58 -20.97
C LYS A 237 -20.96 -4.89 -21.33
N ILE A 238 -20.10 -5.06 -20.33
CA ILE A 238 -18.67 -5.36 -20.51
C ILE A 238 -18.33 -6.83 -20.27
N GLY A 239 -19.26 -7.61 -19.72
CA GLY A 239 -19.05 -9.02 -19.43
C GLY A 239 -20.10 -9.60 -18.51
N GLU A 240 -19.87 -10.83 -18.09
CA GLU A 240 -20.64 -11.52 -17.05
C GLU A 240 -19.71 -11.90 -15.90
N VAL A 241 -20.20 -11.76 -14.67
CA VAL A 241 -19.44 -12.01 -13.43
C VAL A 241 -20.23 -12.94 -12.51
N GLU A 242 -19.53 -13.63 -11.62
CA GLU A 242 -20.15 -14.33 -10.49
C GLU A 242 -20.65 -13.29 -9.46
N MET A 243 -21.90 -12.83 -9.64
CA MET A 243 -22.51 -11.82 -8.79
C MET A 243 -23.05 -12.46 -7.51
N MET A 244 -22.57 -11.97 -6.36
CA MET A 244 -23.00 -12.45 -5.04
C MET A 244 -24.28 -11.74 -4.57
N TYR A 245 -25.20 -12.47 -3.95
CA TYR A 245 -26.48 -11.94 -3.47
C TYR A 245 -26.73 -12.27 -2.00
N GLN A 246 -27.21 -11.28 -1.24
CA GLN A 246 -27.75 -11.48 0.11
C GLN A 246 -28.78 -10.40 0.46
N MET A 247 -29.68 -10.71 1.40
CA MET A 247 -30.61 -9.76 1.98
C MET A 247 -30.38 -9.70 3.49
N GLY A 248 -30.38 -8.50 4.06
CA GLY A 248 -30.14 -8.31 5.49
C GLY A 248 -30.11 -6.83 5.87
N SER A 249 -29.92 -6.58 7.17
CA SER A 249 -29.69 -5.23 7.68
C SER A 249 -28.18 -4.90 7.58
N PHE A 250 -27.88 -3.86 6.81
CA PHE A 250 -26.54 -3.30 6.59
C PHE A 250 -26.57 -1.79 6.81
N PRO A 251 -25.51 -1.19 7.37
CA PRO A 251 -25.30 0.24 7.27
C PRO A 251 -25.32 0.69 5.80
N TYR A 252 -26.25 1.58 5.46
CA TYR A 252 -26.46 2.07 4.12
C TYR A 252 -26.87 3.55 4.16
N SER A 253 -26.36 4.33 3.21
CA SER A 253 -26.80 5.72 2.99
C SER A 253 -26.64 6.13 1.53
N ARG A 254 -27.54 7.00 1.06
CA ARG A 254 -27.33 7.77 -0.17
C ARG A 254 -26.56 9.04 0.17
N MET A 255 -25.49 9.33 -0.55
CA MET A 255 -24.74 10.57 -0.44
C MET A 255 -25.03 11.45 -1.66
N GLU A 256 -25.90 12.44 -1.48
CA GLU A 256 -26.36 13.33 -2.56
C GLU A 256 -25.22 14.13 -3.18
N ASN A 257 -24.30 14.63 -2.36
CA ASN A 257 -23.13 15.40 -2.80
C ASN A 257 -22.17 14.60 -3.70
N LEU A 258 -22.17 13.27 -3.60
CA LEU A 258 -21.39 12.36 -4.42
C LEU A 258 -22.23 11.64 -5.47
N ASN A 259 -23.56 11.88 -5.49
CA ASN A 259 -24.53 11.13 -6.27
C ASN A 259 -24.32 9.60 -6.18
N SER A 260 -24.00 9.10 -4.98
CA SER A 260 -23.49 7.75 -4.78
C SER A 260 -24.18 7.01 -3.62
N ASN A 261 -24.25 5.69 -3.73
CA ASN A 261 -24.67 4.81 -2.64
C ASN A 261 -23.45 4.40 -1.81
N VAL A 262 -23.57 4.42 -0.48
CA VAL A 262 -22.53 3.96 0.44
C VAL A 262 -23.08 2.79 1.25
N VAL A 263 -22.30 1.72 1.35
CA VAL A 263 -22.60 0.50 2.10
C VAL A 263 -21.36 0.10 2.91
N GLU A 264 -21.56 -0.34 4.16
CA GLU A 264 -20.52 -0.89 5.05
C GLU A 264 -20.86 -2.31 5.50
#